data_AF-A0A5D0CK84-F1
#
_entry.id   AF-A0A5D0CK84-F1
#
_cell.length_a   1.000
_cell.length_b   1.000
_cell.length_c   1.000
_cell.angle_alpha   90.00
_cell.angle_beta   90.00
_cell.angle_gamma   90.00
#
_symmetry.space_group_name_H-M   'P 1'
#
loop_
_entity.id
_entity.type
_entity.pdbx_description
1 polymer ?
#
loop_
_entity_poly.entity_id
_entity_poly.type
_entity_poly.pdbx_seq_one_letter_code
_entity_poly.pdbx_strand_id
1 'polypeptide(L)'
;MGFIERAMKRTNRNLFVVVILIFLLVVGFSLHNRRMIAGVFQKPVAVSAEELRDFQTNGDWSNRLVDLSEAIDGYSEPVMVDEYRFHGIRKAMYEYGLVKIDGSYMFFKADSGAIRKDELRFRGNLTGMDAMMEAYFKESPDIGNNPNYPFVLDTTRDFYIGASMMLLIFVLLVAWFLVVAYRLVSRVLNPKKHIIYKRLARQGDPEEIIRQFEDELDRGEYEVIRNYIVTGHWIVKCERFSLKIAKNYFEPGSSYYLDNVF
;
A
#
# COMPACT_ATOMS: atom_id res chain seq x y z
N MET A 1 -8.82 -15.19 37.93
CA MET A 1 -9.03 -14.79 36.53
C MET A 1 -8.94 -16.03 35.67
N GLY A 2 -10.06 -16.42 35.08
CA GLY A 2 -10.24 -17.71 34.40
C GLY A 2 -9.27 -17.97 33.24
N PHE A 3 -9.02 -19.24 32.91
CA PHE A 3 -8.16 -19.60 31.78
C PHE A 3 -8.74 -19.07 30.46
N ILE A 4 -10.05 -19.23 30.26
CA ILE A 4 -10.72 -18.83 29.03
C ILE A 4 -10.71 -17.31 28.88
N GLU A 5 -10.90 -16.57 29.98
CA GLU A 5 -10.80 -15.10 29.97
C GLU A 5 -9.40 -14.64 29.56
N ARG A 6 -8.34 -15.26 30.09
CA ARG A 6 -6.96 -14.97 29.71
C ARG A 6 -6.72 -15.26 28.22
N ALA A 7 -7.26 -16.35 27.70
CA ALA A 7 -7.16 -16.69 26.27
C ALA A 7 -7.91 -15.67 25.38
N MET A 8 -9.07 -15.19 25.81
CA MET A 8 -9.81 -14.12 25.12
C MET A 8 -9.00 -12.82 25.09
N LYS A 9 -8.46 -12.37 26.24
CA LYS A 9 -7.63 -11.16 26.29
C LYS A 9 -6.36 -11.28 25.44
N ARG A 10 -5.69 -12.45 25.46
CA ARG A 10 -4.53 -12.72 24.60
C ARG A 10 -4.88 -12.61 23.11
N THR A 11 -6.01 -13.20 22.71
CA THR A 11 -6.48 -13.18 21.31
C THR A 11 -6.77 -11.76 20.84
N ASN A 12 -7.51 -10.97 21.64
CA ASN A 12 -7.79 -9.57 21.33
C ASN A 12 -6.52 -8.72 21.29
N ARG A 13 -5.60 -8.90 22.25
CA ARG A 13 -4.31 -8.20 22.27
C ARG A 13 -3.49 -8.50 21.03
N ASN A 14 -3.36 -9.76 20.64
CA ASN A 14 -2.59 -10.14 19.46
C ASN A 14 -3.22 -9.59 18.18
N LEU A 15 -4.55 -9.64 18.05
CA LEU A 15 -5.25 -9.02 16.93
C LEU A 15 -5.03 -7.51 16.88
N PHE A 16 -5.13 -6.83 18.02
CA PHE A 16 -4.88 -5.38 18.13
C PHE A 16 -3.45 -5.01 17.72
N VAL A 17 -2.45 -5.75 18.20
CA VAL A 17 -1.04 -5.54 17.83
C VAL A 17 -0.83 -5.69 16.32
N VAL A 18 -1.35 -6.77 15.71
CA VAL A 18 -1.23 -6.97 14.26
C VAL A 18 -1.89 -5.83 13.48
N VAL A 19 -3.08 -5.41 13.91
CA VAL A 19 -3.83 -4.34 13.25
C VAL A 19 -3.11 -2.99 13.35
N ILE A 20 -2.51 -2.68 14.51
CA ILE A 20 -1.67 -1.48 14.66
C ILE A 20 -0.43 -1.56 13.79
N LEU A 21 0.26 -2.69 13.74
CA LEU A 21 1.47 -2.84 12.92
C LEU A 21 1.17 -2.62 11.44
N ILE A 22 0.07 -3.20 10.93
CA ILE A 22 -0.39 -2.98 9.57
C ILE A 22 -0.74 -1.50 9.35
N PHE A 23 -1.45 -0.87 10.28
CA PHE A 23 -1.80 0.55 10.19
C PHE A 23 -0.57 1.45 10.14
N LEU A 24 0.44 1.20 10.99
CA LEU A 24 1.69 1.95 10.99
C LEU A 24 2.47 1.78 9.68
N LEU A 25 2.48 0.57 9.10
CA LEU A 25 3.09 0.32 7.79
C LEU A 25 2.41 1.16 6.70
N VAL A 26 1.07 1.17 6.69
CA VAL A 26 0.27 1.96 5.74
C VAL A 26 0.55 3.46 5.91
N VAL A 27 0.51 3.97 7.13
CA VAL A 27 0.81 5.39 7.41
C VAL A 27 2.25 5.73 7.00
N GLY A 28 3.22 4.89 7.32
CA GLY A 28 4.62 5.07 6.93
C GLY A 28 4.79 5.11 5.42
N PHE A 29 4.13 4.20 4.69
CA PHE A 29 4.12 4.19 3.23
C PHE A 29 3.45 5.44 2.63
N SER A 30 2.33 5.89 3.20
CA SER A 30 1.67 7.14 2.79
C SER A 30 2.54 8.37 3.05
N LEU A 31 3.24 8.43 4.19
CA LEU A 31 4.17 9.52 4.50
C LEU A 31 5.37 9.54 3.56
N HIS A 32 5.91 8.37 3.20
CA HIS A 32 6.97 8.25 2.20
C HIS A 32 6.51 8.79 0.83
N ASN A 33 5.26 8.52 0.45
CA ASN A 33 4.67 8.97 -0.81
C ASN A 33 3.85 10.28 -0.69
N ARG A 34 4.07 11.08 0.36
CA ARG A 34 3.24 12.27 0.65
C ARG A 34 3.18 13.29 -0.49
N ARG A 35 4.27 13.44 -1.26
CA ARG A 35 4.34 14.38 -2.39
C ARG A 35 3.40 13.95 -3.52
N MET A 36 3.40 12.66 -3.83
CA MET A 36 2.50 12.06 -4.81
C MET A 36 1.03 12.16 -4.37
N ILE A 37 0.73 11.90 -3.09
CA ILE A 37 -0.63 12.05 -2.57
C ILE A 37 -1.07 13.53 -2.60
N ALA A 38 -0.20 14.45 -2.20
CA ALA A 38 -0.49 15.89 -2.21
C ALA A 38 -0.79 16.39 -3.63
N GLY A 39 -0.06 15.90 -4.63
CA GLY A 39 -0.31 16.25 -6.03
C GLY A 39 -1.67 15.80 -6.57
N VAL A 40 -2.37 14.85 -5.93
CA VAL A 40 -3.76 14.48 -6.33
C VAL A 40 -4.71 15.61 -5.98
N PHE A 41 -4.52 16.20 -4.79
CA PHE A 41 -5.36 17.27 -4.28
C PHE A 41 -4.96 18.63 -4.85
N GLN A 42 -3.71 18.77 -5.30
CA GLN A 42 -3.25 19.94 -6.03
C GLN A 42 -3.61 19.76 -7.50
N LYS A 43 -4.46 20.65 -8.02
CA LYS A 43 -4.65 20.73 -9.48
C LYS A 43 -3.30 21.05 -10.13
N PRO A 44 -3.08 20.64 -11.38
CA PRO A 44 -1.89 20.99 -12.11
C PRO A 44 -1.85 22.50 -12.17
N VAL A 45 -0.74 23.07 -11.72
CA VAL A 45 -0.57 24.52 -11.74
C VAL A 45 -0.22 24.88 -13.17
N ALA A 46 -0.99 25.81 -13.76
CA ALA A 46 -0.60 26.41 -15.02
C ALA A 46 0.66 27.24 -14.74
N VAL A 47 1.77 26.91 -15.41
CA VAL A 47 3.06 27.54 -15.15
C VAL A 47 3.43 28.41 -16.34
N SER A 48 3.76 29.68 -16.07
CA SER A 48 4.25 30.60 -17.09
C SER A 48 5.75 30.42 -17.36
N ALA A 49 6.24 31.00 -18.47
CA ALA A 49 7.68 30.98 -18.78
C ALA A 49 8.53 31.67 -17.69
N GLU A 50 8.03 32.75 -17.08
CA GLU A 50 8.71 33.44 -15.97
C GLU A 50 8.84 32.53 -14.74
N GLU A 51 7.77 31.81 -14.38
CA GLU A 51 7.79 30.88 -13.25
C GLU A 51 8.75 29.70 -13.47
N LEU A 52 8.88 29.21 -14.72
CA LEU A 52 9.86 28.19 -15.08
C LEU A 52 11.31 28.68 -14.89
N ARG A 53 11.59 29.95 -15.19
CA ARG A 53 12.92 30.56 -14.96
C ARG A 53 13.21 30.77 -13.47
N ASP A 54 12.20 31.14 -12.69
CA ASP A 54 12.34 31.21 -11.24
C ASP A 54 12.63 29.83 -10.63
N PHE A 55 12.05 28.76 -11.19
CA PHE A 55 12.34 27.39 -10.76
C PHE A 55 13.79 26.96 -11.05
N GLN A 56 14.40 27.46 -12.13
CA GLN A 56 15.82 27.22 -12.43
C GLN A 56 16.74 27.81 -11.34
N THR A 57 16.31 28.88 -10.67
CA THR A 57 17.17 29.66 -9.76
C THR A 57 16.96 29.29 -8.29
N ASN A 58 15.74 28.95 -7.87
CA ASN A 58 15.37 28.93 -6.45
C ASN A 58 14.65 27.66 -5.93
N GLY A 59 14.39 26.62 -6.75
CA GLY A 59 13.36 25.60 -6.43
C GLY A 59 13.78 24.14 -6.25
N ASP A 60 13.16 23.43 -5.30
CA ASP A 60 12.96 21.95 -5.35
C ASP A 60 11.87 21.65 -6.40
N TRP A 61 12.32 21.30 -7.60
CA TRP A 61 11.52 21.03 -8.80
C TRP A 61 10.92 19.62 -8.82
N SER A 62 11.33 18.74 -7.90
CA SER A 62 10.97 17.33 -7.95
C SER A 62 9.50 17.09 -7.59
N ASN A 63 8.76 16.43 -8.49
CA ASN A 63 7.37 15.97 -8.29
C ASN A 63 6.28 17.07 -8.24
N ARG A 64 6.50 18.22 -8.90
CA ARG A 64 5.41 19.16 -9.16
C ARG A 64 4.71 18.79 -10.46
N LEU A 65 3.39 18.69 -10.38
CA LEU A 65 2.52 18.48 -11.53
C LEU A 65 2.22 19.84 -12.16
N VAL A 66 2.76 20.07 -13.35
CA VAL A 66 2.63 21.33 -14.08
C VAL A 66 1.78 21.14 -15.33
N ASP A 67 1.10 22.20 -15.73
CA ASP A 67 0.40 22.30 -17.01
C ASP A 67 1.05 23.43 -17.82
N LEU A 68 1.63 23.08 -18.96
CA LEU A 68 2.34 24.00 -19.84
C LEU A 68 1.55 24.32 -21.10
N SER A 69 0.30 23.85 -21.20
CA SER A 69 -0.49 23.97 -22.43
C SER A 69 -0.64 25.42 -22.92
N GLU A 70 -0.58 26.41 -22.02
CA GLU A 70 -0.70 27.84 -22.35
C GLU A 70 0.66 28.54 -22.59
N ALA A 71 1.78 27.93 -22.21
CA ALA A 71 3.12 28.53 -22.28
C ALA A 71 3.91 28.09 -23.52
N ILE A 72 3.34 27.23 -24.36
CA ILE A 72 4.05 26.58 -25.46
C ILE A 72 3.93 27.39 -26.74
N ASP A 73 5.08 27.81 -27.28
CA ASP A 73 5.16 28.51 -28.56
C ASP A 73 5.19 27.53 -29.75
N GLY A 74 5.60 26.28 -29.50
CA GLY A 74 5.66 25.20 -30.48
C GLY A 74 6.38 23.96 -29.95
N TYR A 75 6.24 22.82 -30.63
CA TYR A 75 6.91 21.58 -30.27
C TYR A 75 7.47 20.85 -31.51
N SER A 76 8.48 20.02 -31.32
CA SER A 76 9.13 19.24 -32.37
C SER A 76 8.59 17.82 -32.47
N GLU A 77 8.86 17.16 -33.60
CA GLU A 77 8.79 15.70 -33.70
C GLU A 77 9.70 15.00 -32.67
N PRO A 78 9.49 13.70 -32.39
CA PRO A 78 10.34 12.93 -31.49
C PRO A 78 11.81 12.99 -31.91
N VAL A 79 12.65 13.38 -30.97
CA VAL A 79 14.09 13.60 -31.14
C VAL A 79 14.89 12.41 -30.59
N MET A 80 14.39 11.77 -29.55
CA MET A 80 14.97 10.54 -28.98
C MET A 80 13.87 9.52 -28.67
N VAL A 81 14.22 8.24 -28.71
CA VAL A 81 13.31 7.12 -28.41
C VAL A 81 14.01 6.17 -27.45
N ASP A 82 13.36 5.88 -26.32
CA ASP A 82 13.82 4.86 -25.39
C ASP A 82 13.21 3.51 -25.79
N GLU A 83 14.05 2.55 -26.19
CA GLU A 83 13.62 1.24 -26.67
C GLU A 83 13.95 0.15 -25.65
N TYR A 84 12.99 -0.74 -25.39
CA TYR A 84 13.27 -2.01 -24.71
C TYR A 84 13.21 -3.17 -25.71
N ARG A 85 14.01 -4.21 -25.46
CA ARG A 85 13.92 -5.47 -26.19
C ARG A 85 13.11 -6.49 -25.39
N PHE A 86 12.03 -6.96 -25.97
CA PHE A 86 11.26 -8.08 -25.44
C PHE A 86 11.19 -9.17 -26.51
N HIS A 87 11.74 -10.35 -26.20
CA HIS A 87 11.80 -11.49 -27.14
C HIS A 87 12.42 -11.15 -28.51
N GLY A 88 13.46 -10.32 -28.53
CA GLY A 88 14.17 -9.94 -29.76
C GLY A 88 13.50 -8.82 -30.57
N ILE A 89 12.28 -8.40 -30.21
CA ILE A 89 11.58 -7.27 -30.83
C ILE A 89 11.94 -6.00 -30.06
N ARG A 90 12.40 -4.97 -30.78
CA ARG A 90 12.58 -3.61 -30.24
C ARG A 90 11.23 -2.92 -30.21
N LYS A 91 10.84 -2.41 -29.05
CA LYS A 91 9.63 -1.62 -28.90
C LYS A 91 9.98 -0.32 -28.21
N ALA A 92 9.61 0.78 -28.85
CA ALA A 92 9.68 2.10 -28.25
C ALA A 92 8.75 2.14 -27.03
N MET A 93 9.32 2.46 -25.87
CA MET A 93 8.56 2.66 -24.63
C MET A 93 8.16 4.12 -24.51
N TYR A 94 9.12 5.00 -24.76
CA TYR A 94 8.99 6.44 -24.57
C TYR A 94 9.60 7.20 -25.74
N GLU A 95 8.98 8.33 -26.07
CA GLU A 95 9.45 9.28 -27.06
C GLU A 95 9.75 10.61 -26.36
N TYR A 96 10.89 11.20 -26.69
CA TYR A 96 11.27 12.53 -26.19
C TYR A 96 11.15 13.53 -27.33
N GLY A 97 10.36 14.57 -27.13
CA GLY A 97 10.28 15.72 -28.04
C GLY A 97 10.87 16.96 -27.38
N LEU A 98 11.04 18.02 -28.18
CA LEU A 98 11.40 19.34 -27.69
C LEU A 98 10.19 20.25 -27.74
N VAL A 99 10.06 21.09 -26.72
CA VAL A 99 9.07 22.15 -26.66
C VAL A 99 9.79 23.48 -26.52
N LYS A 100 9.29 24.50 -27.24
CA LYS A 100 9.81 25.87 -27.19
C LYS A 100 8.90 26.72 -26.31
N ILE A 101 9.50 27.37 -25.32
CA ILE A 101 8.83 28.21 -24.33
C ILE A 101 9.67 29.47 -24.13
N ASP A 102 9.16 30.61 -24.57
CA ASP A 102 9.83 31.93 -24.50
C ASP A 102 11.28 31.88 -25.02
N GLY A 103 11.42 31.39 -26.26
CA GLY A 103 12.71 31.26 -26.94
C GLY A 103 13.64 30.18 -26.40
N SER A 104 13.28 29.52 -25.30
CA SER A 104 14.08 28.49 -24.64
C SER A 104 13.54 27.08 -24.95
N TYR A 105 14.40 26.08 -24.98
CA TYR A 105 14.00 24.70 -25.25
C TYR A 105 13.94 23.85 -23.98
N MET A 106 12.97 22.95 -23.94
CA MET A 106 12.80 21.95 -22.89
C MET A 106 12.46 20.60 -23.51
N PHE A 107 12.95 19.52 -22.92
CA PHE A 107 12.51 18.18 -23.29
C PHE A 107 11.15 17.86 -22.67
N PHE A 108 10.31 17.15 -23.41
CA PHE A 108 9.17 16.46 -22.84
C PHE A 108 9.21 14.99 -23.22
N LYS A 109 8.80 14.14 -22.29
CA LYS A 109 8.74 12.69 -22.44
C LYS A 109 7.29 12.26 -22.54
N ALA A 110 6.94 11.56 -23.61
CA ALA A 110 5.59 11.06 -23.86
C ALA A 110 5.59 9.55 -24.18
N ASP A 111 4.42 8.91 -24.07
CA ASP A 111 4.24 7.52 -24.47
C ASP A 111 4.45 7.36 -25.98
N SER A 112 4.97 6.21 -26.40
CA SER A 112 5.26 6.00 -27.82
C SER A 112 4.03 6.18 -28.71
N GLY A 113 4.18 6.98 -29.77
CA GLY A 113 3.13 7.34 -30.70
C GLY A 113 2.17 8.43 -30.22
N ALA A 114 2.26 8.89 -28.96
CA ALA A 114 1.41 9.98 -28.47
C ALA A 114 1.73 11.32 -29.15
N ILE A 115 3.02 11.56 -29.46
CA ILE A 115 3.49 12.79 -30.12
C ILE A 115 2.90 12.95 -31.52
N ARG A 116 2.73 11.84 -32.25
CA ARG A 116 2.29 11.84 -33.64
C ARG A 116 0.78 11.86 -33.82
N LYS A 117 0.02 11.71 -32.74
CA LYS A 117 -1.46 11.59 -32.77
C LYS A 117 -2.19 12.87 -32.37
N ASP A 118 -1.47 13.96 -32.10
CA ASP A 118 -2.02 15.20 -31.53
C ASP A 118 -2.79 14.99 -30.20
N GLU A 119 -2.55 13.87 -29.50
CA GLU A 119 -3.12 13.56 -28.19
C GLU A 119 -2.28 14.13 -27.03
N LEU A 120 -1.26 14.92 -27.37
CA LEU A 120 -0.31 15.49 -26.42
C LEU A 120 -0.99 16.45 -25.46
N ARG A 121 -1.06 16.03 -24.20
CA ARG A 121 -1.31 16.94 -23.08
C ARG A 121 0.04 17.31 -22.49
N PHE A 122 0.41 18.58 -22.55
CA PHE A 122 1.64 19.09 -21.93
C PHE A 122 1.46 19.29 -20.43
N ARG A 123 0.99 18.23 -19.78
CA ARG A 123 0.75 18.14 -18.35
C ARG A 123 1.54 16.96 -17.81
N GLY A 124 2.38 17.21 -16.81
CA GLY A 124 3.32 16.21 -16.36
C GLY A 124 4.14 16.65 -15.16
N ASN A 125 5.05 15.79 -14.73
CA ASN A 125 5.99 16.13 -13.67
C ASN A 125 7.26 16.72 -14.28
N LEU A 126 7.78 17.78 -13.66
CA LEU A 126 9.14 18.22 -13.95
C LEU A 126 10.14 17.26 -13.29
N THR A 127 11.02 16.73 -14.12
CA THR A 127 12.12 15.84 -13.72
C THR A 127 13.44 16.44 -14.19
N GLY A 128 14.54 16.05 -13.56
CA GLY A 128 15.85 16.54 -13.95
C GLY A 128 16.27 15.92 -15.26
N MET A 129 16.97 16.69 -16.08
CA MET A 129 17.56 16.18 -17.31
C MET A 129 18.64 15.13 -17.01
N ASP A 130 18.72 14.11 -17.85
CA ASP A 130 19.79 13.11 -17.76
C ASP A 130 20.99 13.50 -18.64
N ALA A 131 22.10 12.77 -18.48
CA ALA A 131 23.33 13.04 -19.21
C ALA A 131 23.18 12.88 -20.74
N MET A 132 22.24 12.05 -21.21
CA MET A 132 22.02 11.82 -22.64
C MET A 132 21.37 13.05 -23.27
N MET A 133 20.34 13.59 -22.61
CA MET A 133 19.66 14.81 -23.03
C MET A 133 20.57 16.04 -22.98
N GLU A 134 21.42 16.15 -21.95
CA GLU A 134 22.44 17.20 -21.87
C GLU A 134 23.44 17.12 -23.03
N ALA A 135 23.84 15.91 -23.42
CA ALA A 135 24.73 15.70 -24.57
C ALA A 135 24.05 16.12 -25.88
N TYR A 136 22.77 15.78 -26.06
CA TYR A 136 22.00 16.16 -27.25
C TYR A 136 21.98 17.69 -27.48
N PHE A 137 21.77 18.47 -26.40
CA PHE A 137 21.80 19.93 -26.51
C PHE A 137 23.18 20.49 -26.89
N LYS A 138 24.27 19.85 -26.45
CA LYS A 138 25.64 20.26 -26.80
C LYS A 138 26.00 19.92 -28.25
N GLU A 139 25.47 18.80 -28.76
CA GLU A 139 25.77 18.30 -30.11
C GLU A 139 24.92 18.95 -31.20
N SER A 140 23.80 19.60 -30.84
CA SER A 140 22.87 20.23 -31.78
C SER A 140 23.06 21.76 -31.86
N PRO A 141 23.75 22.32 -32.87
CA PRO A 141 24.16 23.72 -32.89
C PRO A 141 22.99 24.71 -32.91
N ASP A 142 21.90 24.35 -33.59
CA ASP A 142 20.71 25.22 -33.75
C ASP A 142 19.91 25.36 -32.44
N ILE A 143 20.07 24.40 -31.53
CA ILE A 143 19.32 24.32 -30.27
C ILE A 143 20.25 24.71 -29.10
N GLY A 144 21.49 24.26 -29.10
CA GLY A 144 22.49 24.52 -28.07
C GLY A 144 22.89 26.00 -27.91
N ASN A 145 22.66 26.82 -28.93
CA ASN A 145 22.87 28.28 -28.87
C ASN A 145 21.75 29.03 -28.14
N ASN A 146 20.61 28.38 -27.87
CA ASN A 146 19.50 28.96 -27.13
C ASN A 146 19.58 28.54 -25.65
N PRO A 147 19.03 29.36 -24.72
CA PRO A 147 18.87 28.96 -23.34
C PRO A 147 18.01 27.68 -23.25
N ASN A 148 18.47 26.70 -22.47
CA ASN A 148 17.78 25.43 -22.29
C ASN A 148 17.34 25.29 -20.83
N TYR A 149 16.13 24.79 -20.62
CA TYR A 149 15.66 24.46 -19.28
C TYR A 149 16.35 23.18 -18.80
N PRO A 150 16.82 23.11 -17.54
CA PRO A 150 17.51 21.93 -17.00
C PRO A 150 16.54 20.79 -16.63
N PHE A 151 15.32 20.80 -17.17
CA PHE A 151 14.22 19.94 -16.77
C PHE A 151 13.61 19.21 -17.97
N VAL A 152 12.90 18.13 -17.65
CA VAL A 152 12.14 17.32 -18.58
C VAL A 152 10.72 17.22 -18.07
N LEU A 153 9.76 17.57 -18.92
CA LEU A 153 8.34 17.36 -18.64
C LEU A 153 7.98 15.90 -18.90
N ASP A 154 7.84 15.10 -17.85
CA ASP A 154 7.37 13.71 -17.95
C ASP A 154 5.84 13.66 -17.99
N THR A 155 5.28 13.43 -19.19
CA THR A 155 3.83 13.29 -19.44
C THR A 155 3.38 11.82 -19.47
N THR A 156 4.29 10.86 -19.36
CA THR A 156 4.00 9.41 -19.47
C THR A 156 3.28 8.85 -18.25
N ARG A 157 3.52 9.45 -17.08
CA ARG A 157 2.86 9.02 -15.86
C ARG A 157 1.51 9.70 -15.80
N ASP A 158 0.46 8.89 -15.95
CA ASP A 158 -0.87 9.29 -15.51
C ASP A 158 -0.89 9.32 -13.97
N PHE A 159 -0.28 10.39 -13.45
CA PHE A 159 -0.06 10.65 -12.04
C PHE A 159 -1.37 10.52 -11.27
N TYR A 160 -2.47 10.94 -11.91
CA TYR A 160 -3.81 10.82 -11.36
C TYR A 160 -4.23 9.37 -11.17
N ILE A 161 -3.99 8.47 -12.13
CA ILE A 161 -4.37 7.06 -11.98
C ILE A 161 -3.59 6.42 -10.83
N GLY A 162 -2.26 6.54 -10.83
CA GLY A 162 -1.42 5.92 -9.81
C GLY A 162 -1.73 6.42 -8.41
N ALA A 163 -1.88 7.74 -8.27
CA ALA A 163 -2.12 8.34 -6.97
C ALA A 163 -3.59 8.22 -6.51
N SER A 164 -4.57 8.18 -7.42
CA SER A 164 -5.97 7.86 -7.09
C SER A 164 -6.12 6.40 -6.64
N MET A 165 -5.43 5.47 -7.29
CA MET A 165 -5.41 4.06 -6.87
C MET A 165 -4.79 3.90 -5.48
N MET A 166 -3.68 4.60 -5.21
CA MET A 166 -3.07 4.61 -3.87
C MET A 166 -4.01 5.22 -2.82
N LEU A 167 -4.69 6.32 -3.13
CA LEU A 167 -5.68 6.95 -2.26
C LEU A 167 -6.86 6.00 -1.97
N LEU A 168 -7.38 5.32 -3.00
CA LEU A 168 -8.44 4.33 -2.86
C LEU A 168 -8.03 3.19 -1.94
N ILE A 169 -6.84 2.62 -2.15
CA ILE A 169 -6.28 1.56 -1.29
C ILE A 169 -6.16 2.07 0.15
N PHE A 170 -5.66 3.29 0.35
CA PHE A 170 -5.55 3.90 1.67
C PHE A 170 -6.92 4.03 2.36
N VAL A 171 -7.93 4.57 1.67
CA VAL A 171 -9.30 4.71 2.20
C VAL A 171 -9.89 3.35 2.56
N LEU A 172 -9.74 2.33 1.71
CA LEU A 172 -10.21 0.98 1.98
C LEU A 172 -9.52 0.36 3.20
N LEU A 173 -8.21 0.58 3.36
CA LEU A 173 -7.46 0.10 4.51
C LEU A 173 -7.86 0.80 5.81
N VAL A 174 -8.11 2.11 5.79
CA VAL A 174 -8.63 2.86 6.94
C VAL A 174 -10.03 2.36 7.29
N ALA A 175 -10.92 2.19 6.31
CA ALA A 175 -12.25 1.64 6.55
C ALA A 175 -12.20 0.23 7.16
N TRP A 176 -11.34 -0.65 6.62
CA TRP A 176 -11.09 -1.98 7.17
C TRP A 176 -10.57 -1.92 8.60
N PHE A 177 -9.61 -1.03 8.89
CA PHE A 177 -9.08 -0.80 10.23
C PHE A 177 -10.20 -0.39 11.21
N LEU A 178 -11.06 0.55 10.82
CA LEU A 178 -12.20 0.99 11.64
C LEU A 178 -13.17 -0.16 11.93
N VAL A 179 -13.46 -1.02 10.94
CA VAL A 179 -14.30 -2.21 11.13
C VAL A 179 -13.66 -3.20 12.12
N VAL A 180 -12.35 -3.43 12.02
CA VAL A 180 -11.64 -4.32 12.94
C VAL A 180 -11.56 -3.72 14.35
N ALA A 181 -11.30 -2.43 14.47
CA ALA A 181 -11.31 -1.71 15.74
C ALA A 181 -12.69 -1.77 16.41
N TYR A 182 -13.77 -1.52 15.66
CA TYR A 182 -15.13 -1.68 16.14
C TYR A 182 -15.41 -3.10 16.61
N ARG A 183 -14.99 -4.13 15.86
CA ARG A 183 -15.12 -5.53 16.28
C ARG A 183 -14.34 -5.83 17.56
N LEU A 184 -13.15 -5.27 17.74
CA LEU A 184 -12.36 -5.42 18.97
C LEU A 184 -13.06 -4.79 20.17
N VAL A 185 -13.51 -3.53 20.06
CA VAL A 185 -14.26 -2.84 21.12
C VAL A 185 -15.54 -3.60 21.47
N SER A 186 -16.29 -4.05 20.46
CA SER A 186 -17.51 -4.84 20.65
C SER A 186 -17.26 -6.16 21.40
N ARG A 187 -16.09 -6.80 21.21
CA ARG A 187 -15.67 -8.01 21.95
C ARG A 187 -15.25 -7.73 23.38
N VAL A 188 -14.70 -6.55 23.65
CA VAL A 188 -14.32 -6.15 25.01
C VAL A 188 -15.57 -5.80 25.83
N LEU A 189 -16.52 -5.08 25.23
CA LEU A 189 -17.78 -4.70 25.88
C LEU A 189 -18.74 -5.88 26.07
N ASN A 190 -18.73 -6.85 25.15
CA ASN A 190 -19.57 -8.04 25.24
C ASN A 190 -18.76 -9.31 24.97
N PRO A 191 -18.36 -10.05 26.02
CA PRO A 191 -17.64 -11.31 25.90
C PRO A 191 -18.34 -12.35 25.03
N LYS A 192 -19.68 -12.34 24.98
CA LYS A 192 -20.47 -13.29 24.16
C LYS A 192 -20.24 -13.12 22.66
N LYS A 193 -19.75 -11.95 22.22
CA LYS A 193 -19.38 -11.71 20.81
C LYS A 193 -17.98 -12.24 20.46
N HIS A 194 -17.20 -12.68 21.45
CA HIS A 194 -15.85 -13.20 21.22
C HIS A 194 -15.87 -14.53 20.45
N ILE A 195 -14.86 -14.76 19.59
CA ILE A 195 -14.81 -15.96 18.74
C ILE A 195 -14.73 -17.25 19.55
N ILE A 196 -14.01 -17.22 20.68
CA ILE A 196 -13.90 -18.35 21.62
C ILE A 196 -15.28 -18.66 22.21
N TYR A 197 -16.01 -17.64 22.67
CA TYR A 197 -17.36 -17.81 23.21
C TYR A 197 -18.33 -18.38 22.18
N LYS A 198 -18.29 -17.88 20.94
CA LYS A 198 -19.09 -18.42 19.83
C LYS A 198 -18.76 -19.88 19.48
N ARG A 199 -17.50 -20.32 19.67
CA ARG A 199 -17.09 -21.71 19.46
C ARG A 199 -17.56 -22.61 20.60
N LEU A 200 -17.43 -22.14 21.84
CA LEU A 200 -17.99 -22.81 23.02
C LEU A 200 -19.50 -23.02 22.88
N ALA A 201 -20.22 -22.01 22.36
CA ALA A 201 -21.66 -22.08 22.15
C ALA A 201 -22.10 -23.16 21.14
N ARG A 202 -21.19 -23.67 20.30
CA ARG A 202 -21.48 -24.80 19.40
C ARG A 202 -21.40 -26.16 20.12
N GLN A 203 -20.74 -26.22 21.27
CA GLN A 203 -20.50 -27.45 22.03
C GLN A 203 -21.50 -27.63 23.19
N GLY A 204 -22.22 -26.57 23.57
CA GLY A 204 -23.16 -26.54 24.70
C GLY A 204 -23.31 -25.13 25.25
N ASP A 205 -23.79 -25.01 26.50
CA ASP A 205 -23.81 -23.73 27.21
C ASP A 205 -22.38 -23.26 27.52
N PRO A 206 -21.93 -22.12 26.95
CA PRO A 206 -20.58 -21.63 27.18
C PRO A 206 -20.25 -21.40 28.65
N GLU A 207 -21.20 -20.95 29.47
CA GLU A 207 -20.94 -20.63 30.88
C GLU A 207 -20.68 -21.90 31.68
N GLU A 208 -21.45 -22.96 31.43
CA GLU A 208 -21.26 -24.29 32.01
C GLU A 208 -19.93 -24.93 31.57
N ILE A 209 -19.63 -24.88 30.27
CA ILE A 209 -18.38 -25.43 29.74
C ILE A 209 -17.15 -24.72 30.34
N ILE A 210 -17.20 -23.38 30.43
CA ILE A 210 -16.12 -22.61 31.05
C ILE A 210 -15.95 -23.02 32.52
N ARG A 211 -17.05 -23.14 33.27
CA ARG A 211 -17.00 -23.53 34.68
C ARG A 211 -16.41 -24.92 34.86
N GLN A 212 -16.90 -25.90 34.10
CA GLN A 212 -16.40 -27.28 34.15
C GLN A 212 -14.90 -27.35 33.81
N PHE A 213 -14.49 -26.65 32.74
CA PHE A 213 -13.10 -26.62 32.32
C PHE A 213 -12.18 -25.95 33.35
N GLU A 214 -12.64 -24.86 33.99
CA GLU A 214 -11.89 -24.19 35.04
C GLU A 214 -11.79 -25.05 36.31
N ASP A 215 -12.86 -25.74 36.69
CA ASP A 215 -12.86 -26.68 37.81
C ASP A 215 -11.85 -27.83 37.59
N GLU A 216 -11.77 -28.38 36.37
CA GLU A 216 -10.81 -29.45 36.02
C GLU A 216 -9.36 -28.96 36.03
N LEU A 217 -9.13 -27.74 35.56
CA LEU A 217 -7.81 -27.11 35.63
C LEU A 217 -7.37 -26.84 37.07
N ASP A 218 -8.28 -26.35 37.91
CA ASP A 218 -7.98 -26.02 39.31
C ASP A 218 -7.73 -27.28 40.16
N ARG A 219 -8.35 -28.42 39.80
CA ARG A 219 -8.07 -29.73 40.40
C ARG A 219 -6.74 -30.35 39.95
N GLY A 220 -6.12 -29.81 38.90
CA GLY A 220 -4.89 -30.38 38.32
C GLY A 220 -5.13 -31.64 37.48
N GLU A 221 -6.36 -31.90 37.05
CA GLU A 221 -6.76 -33.07 36.25
C GLU A 221 -6.54 -32.80 34.75
N TYR A 222 -5.32 -32.42 34.37
CA TYR A 222 -4.99 -32.09 32.99
C TYR A 222 -3.57 -32.48 32.58
N GLU A 223 -3.43 -32.83 31.30
CA GLU A 223 -2.15 -33.07 30.65
C GLU A 223 -1.86 -31.97 29.63
N VAL A 224 -0.61 -31.49 29.61
CA VAL A 224 -0.15 -30.50 28.62
C VAL A 224 0.73 -31.20 27.59
N ILE A 225 0.23 -31.30 26.35
CA ILE A 225 0.92 -31.92 25.23
C ILE A 225 1.18 -30.85 24.18
N ARG A 226 2.41 -30.33 24.10
CA ARG A 226 2.79 -29.22 23.20
C ARG A 226 1.90 -27.98 23.43
N ASN A 227 0.99 -27.67 22.51
CA ASN A 227 0.05 -26.57 22.56
C ASN A 227 -1.40 -27.04 22.84
N TYR A 228 -1.55 -28.29 23.28
CA TYR A 228 -2.81 -28.88 23.71
C TYR A 228 -2.87 -28.96 25.24
N ILE A 229 -4.06 -28.70 25.77
CA ILE A 229 -4.43 -29.00 27.15
C ILE A 229 -5.54 -30.03 27.05
N VAL A 230 -5.31 -31.20 27.63
CA VAL A 230 -6.25 -32.31 27.64
C VAL A 230 -6.72 -32.51 29.07
N THR A 231 -8.01 -32.38 29.30
CA THR A 231 -8.67 -32.68 30.57
C THR A 231 -9.55 -33.91 30.40
N GLY A 232 -10.16 -34.39 31.49
CA GLY A 232 -11.09 -35.53 31.42
C GLY A 232 -12.21 -35.33 30.40
N HIS A 233 -12.74 -34.11 30.28
CA HIS A 233 -13.89 -33.83 29.41
C HIS A 233 -13.57 -32.97 28.18
N TRP A 234 -12.41 -32.30 28.12
CA TRP A 234 -12.13 -31.30 27.10
C TRP A 234 -10.72 -31.41 26.52
N ILE A 235 -10.61 -31.14 25.22
CA ILE A 235 -9.34 -30.96 24.52
C ILE A 235 -9.30 -29.54 24.02
N VAL A 236 -8.25 -28.81 24.38
CA VAL A 236 -8.07 -27.40 24.08
C VAL A 236 -6.77 -27.17 23.33
N LYS A 237 -6.85 -26.73 22.07
CA LYS A 237 -5.69 -26.30 21.28
C LYS A 237 -5.49 -24.79 21.44
N CYS A 238 -4.37 -24.41 22.03
CA CYS A 238 -3.94 -23.03 22.14
C CYS A 238 -3.20 -22.57 20.87
N GLU A 239 -3.83 -21.70 20.09
CA GLU A 239 -3.18 -21.02 18.96
C GLU A 239 -2.90 -19.55 19.31
N ARG A 240 -2.10 -18.88 18.47
CA ARG A 240 -1.73 -17.47 18.70
C ARG A 240 -2.93 -16.52 18.62
N PHE A 241 -3.89 -16.78 17.73
CA PHE A 241 -5.05 -15.92 17.47
C PHE A 241 -6.40 -16.61 17.76
N SER A 242 -6.34 -17.80 18.33
CA SER A 242 -7.48 -18.70 18.34
C SER A 242 -7.32 -19.69 19.47
N LEU A 243 -8.45 -20.13 20.00
CA LEU A 243 -8.52 -21.24 20.93
C LEU A 243 -9.58 -22.18 20.38
N LYS A 244 -9.21 -23.43 20.16
CA LYS A 244 -10.13 -24.47 19.71
C LYS A 244 -10.43 -25.38 20.89
N ILE A 245 -11.71 -25.69 21.08
CA ILE A 245 -12.19 -26.56 22.16
C ILE A 245 -13.06 -27.63 21.52
N ALA A 246 -12.83 -28.87 21.91
CA ALA A 246 -13.61 -30.03 21.54
C ALA A 246 -13.80 -30.91 22.79
N LYS A 247 -14.86 -31.70 22.82
CA LYS A 247 -15.05 -32.70 23.88
C LYS A 247 -13.98 -33.78 23.77
N ASN A 248 -13.47 -34.21 24.91
CA ASN A 248 -12.59 -35.37 25.00
C ASN A 248 -13.45 -36.64 24.98
N TYR A 249 -13.31 -37.44 23.93
CA TYR A 249 -13.93 -38.76 23.82
C TYR A 249 -12.90 -39.90 23.93
N PHE A 250 -11.66 -39.57 24.30
CA PHE A 250 -10.57 -40.52 24.33
C PHE A 250 -10.51 -41.24 25.67
N GLU A 251 -10.33 -42.56 25.59
CA GLU A 251 -10.08 -43.39 26.77
C GLU A 251 -8.66 -43.13 27.31
N PRO A 252 -8.45 -43.21 28.63
CA PRO A 252 -7.10 -43.13 29.20
C PRO A 252 -6.19 -44.22 28.63
N GLY A 253 -5.06 -43.83 28.02
CA GLY A 253 -4.00 -44.75 27.59
C GLY A 253 -3.91 -45.07 26.09
N SER A 254 -4.80 -44.54 25.26
CA SER A 254 -4.76 -44.74 23.80
C SER A 254 -4.01 -43.62 23.07
N SER A 255 -3.26 -44.01 22.02
CA SER A 255 -2.47 -43.07 21.21
C SER A 255 -3.34 -42.42 20.12
N TYR A 256 -3.48 -41.09 20.13
CA TYR A 256 -4.26 -40.35 19.14
C TYR A 256 -3.52 -39.19 18.49
N TYR A 257 -3.88 -38.91 17.23
CA TYR A 257 -3.47 -37.71 16.52
C TYR A 257 -4.39 -36.54 16.89
N LEU A 258 -3.97 -35.73 17.87
CA LEU A 258 -4.75 -34.59 18.40
C LEU A 258 -5.10 -33.53 17.33
N ASP A 259 -4.39 -33.49 16.20
CA ASP A 259 -4.70 -32.58 15.09
C ASP A 259 -6.03 -32.91 14.37
N ASN A 260 -6.52 -34.16 14.44
CA ASN A 260 -7.75 -34.60 13.78
C ASN A 260 -9.04 -34.30 14.57
N VAL A 261 -8.90 -33.73 15.78
CA VAL A 261 -10.02 -33.47 16.70
C VAL A 261 -10.78 -32.18 16.36
N PHE A 262 -10.18 -31.27 15.59
CA PHE A 262 -10.57 -29.85 15.51
C PHE A 262 -10.91 -29.32 14.12
#